data_AF-A0A1H9GV77-F1
#
_entry.id   AF-A0A1H9GV77-F1
#
_cell.length_a   1.000
_cell.length_b   1.000
_cell.length_c   1.000
_cell.angle_alpha   90.00
_cell.angle_beta   90.00
_cell.angle_gamma   90.00
#
_symmetry.space_group_name_H-M   'P 1'
#
loop_
_entity.id
_entity.type
_entity.pdbx_description
1 polymer ?
#
loop_
_entity_poly.entity_id
_entity_poly.type
_entity_poly.pdbx_seq_one_letter_code
_entity_poly.pdbx_strand_id
1 'polypeptide(L)'
;MNIRCLPHLNTKQAWLDFCKREVSSCFIESPEAMVDFQTTYLMITVLDNNTRHGKQAIKYSLGSRSSLKPAWKFIQACDFNLQMMIDGLAEINFDGNVRDNSLLKAHTDLTVRKFFSKDRSIISPGNLGRLIPLTEAPSLWTLPHLSRLLANQQFRGLRSEQLALPGNDQFMVEYKGIPAPEAQELLVGIINQPEQWQVRPHPNDAGRLIIVHQDAPLCSFEPDFTPPTPKLAQRGTRWTSSA
;
A
#
# COMPACT_ATOMS: atom_id res chain seq x y z
N MET A 1 6.74 -8.09 1.84
CA MET A 1 6.99 -6.95 0.91
C MET A 1 6.88 -5.66 1.71
N ASN A 2 7.98 -4.93 1.90
CA ASN A 2 7.99 -3.68 2.66
C ASN A 2 7.83 -2.53 1.65
N ILE A 3 6.60 -2.15 1.30
CA ILE A 3 6.39 -1.04 0.36
C ILE A 3 6.81 0.23 1.09
N ARG A 4 7.95 0.79 0.71
CA ARG A 4 8.53 1.94 1.41
C ARG A 4 7.76 3.20 1.00
N CYS A 5 7.34 4.00 1.98
CA CYS A 5 6.80 5.35 1.76
C CYS A 5 7.94 6.38 1.76
N LEU A 6 7.89 7.32 0.83
CA LEU A 6 8.69 8.54 0.78
C LEU A 6 7.82 9.73 1.18
N PRO A 7 8.36 10.72 1.90
CA PRO A 7 7.58 11.90 2.26
C PRO A 7 7.18 12.72 1.02
N HIS A 8 8.09 12.87 0.05
CA HIS A 8 7.86 13.61 -1.19
C HIS A 8 8.82 13.20 -2.32
N LEU A 9 8.47 13.55 -3.56
CA LEU A 9 9.34 13.55 -4.74
C LEU A 9 9.36 14.94 -5.38
N ASN A 10 9.76 15.92 -4.59
CA ASN A 10 9.71 17.35 -4.97
C ASN A 10 11.09 17.98 -5.17
N THR A 11 12.17 17.18 -5.20
CA THR A 11 13.52 17.69 -5.41
C THR A 11 14.32 16.75 -6.31
N LYS A 12 15.31 17.29 -7.02
CA LYS A 12 16.23 16.51 -7.85
C LYS A 12 16.91 15.39 -7.06
N GLN A 13 17.33 15.69 -5.83
CA GLN A 13 17.99 14.70 -4.98
C GLN A 13 17.05 13.54 -4.63
N ALA A 14 15.78 13.84 -4.31
CA ALA A 14 14.79 12.81 -4.00
C ALA A 14 14.52 11.89 -5.20
N TRP A 15 14.46 12.44 -6.41
CA TRP A 15 14.36 11.64 -7.64
C TRP A 15 15.59 10.79 -7.91
N LEU A 16 16.80 11.33 -7.73
CA LEU A 16 18.03 10.56 -7.87
C LEU A 16 18.11 9.41 -6.85
N ASP A 17 17.72 9.67 -5.61
CA ASP A 17 17.71 8.68 -4.55
C ASP A 17 16.61 7.64 -4.72
N PHE A 18 15.51 8.00 -5.39
CA PHE A 18 14.48 7.05 -5.83
C PHE A 18 15.00 6.13 -6.94
N CYS A 19 15.64 6.68 -7.98
CA CYS A 19 16.18 5.90 -9.10
C CYS A 19 17.33 4.96 -8.72
N LYS A 20 18.05 5.25 -7.63
CA LYS A 20 19.11 4.36 -7.11
C LYS A 20 18.58 3.16 -6.33
N ARG A 21 17.28 3.09 -6.06
CA ARG A 21 16.68 2.00 -5.28
C ARG A 21 16.62 0.72 -6.11
N GLU A 22 16.78 -0.39 -5.42
CA GLU A 22 16.64 -1.74 -5.97
C GLU A 22 15.19 -2.04 -6.42
N VAL A 23 14.21 -1.41 -5.77
CA VAL A 23 12.80 -1.47 -6.17
C VAL A 23 12.36 -0.09 -6.66
N SER A 24 12.08 0.00 -7.96
CA SER A 24 11.63 1.22 -8.64
C SER A 24 10.12 1.44 -8.49
N SER A 25 9.57 1.19 -7.30
CA SER A 25 8.16 1.39 -6.95
C SER A 25 8.07 1.89 -5.51
N CYS A 26 7.45 3.04 -5.31
CA CYS A 26 7.37 3.70 -4.01
C CYS A 26 6.07 4.47 -3.86
N PHE A 27 5.54 4.48 -2.65
CA PHE A 27 4.46 5.37 -2.27
C PHE A 27 5.01 6.72 -1.84
N ILE A 28 4.31 7.80 -2.17
CA ILE A 28 4.63 9.18 -1.84
C ILE A 28 3.52 9.71 -0.94
N GLU A 29 3.88 10.33 0.18
CA GLU A 29 2.90 10.89 1.13
C GLU A 29 2.33 12.22 0.64
N SER A 30 3.15 13.08 0.02
CA SER A 30 2.72 14.39 -0.46
C SER A 30 3.37 14.77 -1.82
N PRO A 31 2.60 14.82 -2.92
CA PRO A 31 1.21 14.37 -3.05
C PRO A 31 1.05 12.88 -2.83
N GLU A 32 -0.15 12.47 -2.39
CA GLU A 32 -0.48 11.07 -2.18
C GLU A 32 -0.55 10.33 -3.52
N ALA A 33 0.49 9.57 -3.81
CA ALA A 33 0.65 8.91 -5.10
C ALA A 33 1.53 7.66 -4.99
N MET A 34 1.34 6.70 -5.89
CA MET A 34 2.32 5.65 -6.14
C MET A 34 3.10 6.00 -7.39
N VAL A 35 4.43 6.00 -7.28
CA VAL A 35 5.34 6.23 -8.41
C VAL A 35 6.13 4.97 -8.65
N ASP A 36 6.09 4.49 -9.89
CA ASP A 36 6.85 3.33 -10.31
C ASP A 36 7.46 3.49 -11.71
N PHE A 37 8.60 2.85 -11.96
CA PHE A 37 9.15 2.70 -13.30
C PHE A 37 8.88 1.28 -13.79
N GLN A 38 8.10 1.18 -14.87
CA GLN A 38 7.85 -0.06 -15.59
C GLN A 38 8.60 -0.02 -16.91
N THR A 39 9.68 -0.80 -17.01
CA THR A 39 10.58 -0.80 -18.18
C THR A 39 11.10 0.62 -18.51
N THR A 40 10.56 1.27 -19.53
CA THR A 40 10.96 2.61 -20.00
C THR A 40 9.92 3.69 -19.70
N TYR A 41 8.86 3.35 -18.97
CA TYR A 41 7.76 4.23 -18.63
C TYR A 41 7.77 4.57 -17.14
N LEU A 42 7.56 5.85 -16.84
CA LEU A 42 7.19 6.35 -15.54
C LEU A 42 5.67 6.18 -15.38
N MET A 43 5.27 5.52 -14.31
CA MET A 43 3.88 5.39 -13.89
C MET A 43 3.66 6.27 -12.67
N ILE A 44 2.60 7.07 -12.72
CA ILE A 44 2.12 7.87 -11.59
C ILE A 44 0.67 7.46 -11.34
N THR A 45 0.43 6.81 -10.21
CA THR A 45 -0.93 6.51 -9.74
C THR A 45 -1.29 7.56 -8.71
N VAL A 46 -2.22 8.46 -9.04
CA VAL A 46 -2.73 9.44 -8.09
C VAL A 46 -3.76 8.74 -7.21
N LEU A 47 -3.55 8.83 -5.89
CA LEU A 47 -4.39 8.23 -4.89
C LEU A 47 -5.01 9.38 -4.11
N ASP A 48 -6.28 9.65 -4.33
CA ASP A 48 -6.95 10.65 -3.49
C ASP A 48 -7.23 10.05 -2.10
N ASN A 49 -7.40 10.91 -1.09
CA ASN A 49 -7.78 10.49 0.27
C ASN A 49 -9.09 9.66 0.31
N ASN A 50 -9.88 9.63 -0.77
CA ASN A 50 -11.13 8.88 -0.87
C ASN A 50 -10.98 7.58 -1.68
N THR A 51 -9.79 7.25 -2.18
CA THR A 51 -9.54 6.13 -3.07
C THR A 51 -9.50 4.86 -2.23
N ARG A 52 -10.70 4.30 -2.01
CA ARG A 52 -10.92 3.02 -1.30
C ARG A 52 -10.78 1.82 -2.21
N HIS A 53 -10.90 2.04 -3.52
CA HIS A 53 -10.78 1.01 -4.54
C HIS A 53 -9.84 1.48 -5.65
N GLY A 54 -8.87 0.64 -6.03
CA GLY A 54 -7.89 0.98 -7.07
C GLY A 54 -8.51 1.40 -8.41
N LYS A 55 -9.74 0.96 -8.70
CA LYS A 55 -10.52 1.38 -9.89
C LYS A 55 -10.87 2.87 -9.95
N GLN A 56 -10.83 3.57 -8.81
CA GLN A 56 -11.05 5.02 -8.73
C GLN A 56 -9.73 5.80 -8.89
N ALA A 57 -8.58 5.13 -8.77
CA ALA A 57 -7.28 5.77 -8.92
C ALA A 57 -6.99 6.12 -10.39
N ILE A 58 -6.54 7.35 -10.61
CA ILE A 58 -6.10 7.82 -11.92
C ILE A 58 -4.63 7.42 -12.11
N LYS A 59 -4.34 6.66 -13.17
CA LYS A 59 -2.98 6.29 -13.56
C LYS A 59 -2.55 7.06 -14.80
N TYR A 60 -1.34 7.62 -14.72
CA TYR A 60 -0.64 8.23 -15.84
C TYR A 60 0.57 7.36 -16.20
N SER A 61 0.73 7.08 -17.49
CA SER A 61 1.94 6.46 -18.04
C SER A 61 2.65 7.48 -18.92
N LEU A 62 3.93 7.73 -18.63
CA LEU A 62 4.76 8.73 -19.29
C LEU A 62 6.07 8.09 -19.72
N GLY A 63 6.37 8.08 -21.01
CA GLY A 63 7.64 7.55 -21.47
C GLY A 63 7.67 7.24 -22.96
N SER A 64 8.70 6.50 -23.36
CA SER A 64 8.87 5.99 -24.72
C SER A 64 9.04 4.48 -24.69
N ARG A 65 8.76 3.80 -25.80
CA ARG A 65 9.15 2.39 -26.00
C ARG A 65 10.66 2.18 -26.07
N SER A 66 11.42 3.21 -26.45
CA SER A 66 12.84 3.10 -26.79
C SER A 66 13.78 3.44 -25.63
N SER A 67 13.37 4.34 -24.73
CA SER A 67 14.23 4.82 -23.65
C SER A 67 13.50 5.54 -22.53
N LEU A 68 14.14 5.61 -21.36
CA LEU A 68 13.67 6.39 -20.21
C LEU A 68 13.94 7.91 -20.34
N LYS A 69 14.82 8.31 -21.27
CA LYS A 69 15.25 9.71 -21.43
C LYS A 69 14.09 10.70 -21.56
N PRO A 70 12.99 10.39 -22.29
CA PRO A 70 11.84 11.30 -22.39
C PRO A 70 11.13 11.50 -21.05
N ALA A 71 10.94 10.43 -20.26
CA ALA A 71 10.35 10.55 -18.92
C ALA A 71 11.23 11.39 -18.00
N TRP A 72 12.56 11.22 -18.07
CA TRP A 72 13.48 12.04 -17.29
C TRP A 72 13.48 13.52 -17.70
N LYS A 73 13.40 13.81 -19.00
CA LYS A 73 13.24 15.19 -19.50
C LYS A 73 11.94 15.83 -19.00
N PHE A 74 10.85 15.06 -18.92
CA PHE A 74 9.60 15.53 -18.35
C PHE A 74 9.74 15.87 -16.86
N ILE A 75 10.35 14.97 -16.07
CA ILE A 75 10.66 15.23 -14.65
C ILE A 75 11.49 16.52 -14.50
N GLN A 76 12.48 16.74 -15.37
CA GLN A 76 13.30 17.96 -15.38
C GLN A 76 12.50 19.21 -15.76
N ALA A 77 11.59 19.12 -16.73
CA ALA A 77 10.74 20.24 -17.17
C ALA A 77 9.76 20.67 -16.07
N CYS A 78 9.30 19.74 -15.23
CA CYS A 78 8.48 20.01 -14.06
C CYS A 78 9.31 20.33 -12.79
N ASP A 79 10.57 20.75 -12.96
CA ASP A 79 11.50 21.10 -11.88
C ASP A 79 11.58 20.04 -10.76
N PHE A 80 11.53 18.76 -11.13
CA PHE A 80 11.55 17.63 -10.19
C PHE A 80 10.42 17.65 -9.16
N ASN A 81 9.33 18.37 -9.42
CA ASN A 81 8.20 18.51 -8.51
C ASN A 81 7.03 17.59 -8.92
N LEU A 82 6.74 16.59 -8.08
CA LEU A 82 5.68 15.61 -8.36
C LEU A 82 4.29 16.25 -8.38
N GLN A 83 4.02 17.24 -7.52
CA GLN A 83 2.76 17.96 -7.54
C GLN A 83 2.57 18.69 -8.87
N MET A 84 3.60 19.41 -9.33
CA MET A 84 3.56 20.12 -10.61
C MET A 84 3.36 19.16 -11.79
N MET A 85 3.94 17.96 -11.74
CA MET A 85 3.69 16.91 -12.74
C MET A 85 2.22 16.46 -12.72
N ILE A 86 1.66 16.19 -11.55
CA ILE A 86 0.26 15.74 -11.40
C ILE A 86 -0.71 16.83 -11.87
N ASP A 87 -0.49 18.08 -11.47
CA ASP A 87 -1.34 19.21 -11.85
C ASP A 87 -1.31 19.41 -13.37
N GLY A 88 -0.12 19.43 -13.97
CA GLY A 88 0.03 19.52 -15.42
C GLY A 88 -0.59 18.35 -16.17
N LEU A 89 -0.58 17.14 -15.60
CA LEU A 89 -1.24 15.97 -16.16
C LEU A 89 -2.77 15.98 -15.97
N ALA A 90 -3.28 16.68 -14.97
CA ALA A 90 -4.72 16.84 -14.75
C ALA A 90 -5.34 17.81 -15.76
N GLU A 91 -4.59 18.82 -16.20
CA GLU A 91 -5.02 19.82 -17.18
C GLU A 91 -5.02 19.32 -18.63
N ILE A 92 -4.33 18.21 -18.93
CA ILE A 92 -4.27 17.65 -20.29
C ILE A 92 -5.62 17.01 -20.66
N ASN A 93 -6.12 17.35 -21.84
CA ASN A 93 -7.28 16.68 -22.42
C ASN A 93 -6.86 15.34 -23.04
N PHE A 94 -7.44 14.24 -22.54
CA PHE A 94 -7.19 12.88 -23.03
C PHE A 94 -8.32 12.31 -23.89
N ASP A 95 -9.38 13.10 -24.15
CA ASP A 95 -10.54 12.70 -24.96
C ASP A 95 -10.28 12.79 -26.47
N GLY A 96 -9.16 13.40 -26.87
CA GLY A 96 -8.67 13.41 -28.25
C GLY A 96 -7.75 12.22 -28.56
N ASN A 97 -7.71 11.78 -29.82
CA ASN A 97 -6.68 10.87 -30.29
C ASN A 97 -5.30 11.41 -29.86
N VAL A 98 -4.47 10.54 -29.24
CA VAL A 98 -3.18 10.81 -28.57
C VAL A 98 -2.19 11.70 -29.36
N ARG A 99 -2.45 11.94 -30.64
CA ARG A 99 -1.63 12.73 -31.57
C ARG A 99 -1.84 14.24 -31.49
N ASP A 100 -2.95 14.73 -30.92
CA ASP A 100 -3.33 16.15 -31.02
C ASP A 100 -3.09 16.98 -29.75
N ASN A 101 -2.38 16.45 -28.75
CA ASN A 101 -2.04 17.18 -27.54
C ASN A 101 -0.94 18.21 -27.78
N SER A 102 -1.37 19.45 -28.07
CA SER A 102 -0.52 20.59 -28.43
C SER A 102 0.40 21.11 -27.32
N LEU A 103 0.31 20.59 -26.09
CA LEU A 103 1.24 20.92 -25.00
C LEU A 103 2.62 20.28 -25.20
N LEU A 104 2.72 19.19 -25.97
CA LEU A 104 3.98 18.50 -26.30
C LEU A 104 4.65 19.02 -27.59
N LYS A 105 4.37 20.27 -27.99
CA LYS A 105 4.84 20.93 -29.22
C LYS A 105 6.36 21.21 -29.27
N ALA A 106 7.17 20.51 -28.49
CA ALA A 106 8.62 20.48 -28.64
C ALA A 106 9.06 19.01 -28.77
N HIS A 107 9.08 18.51 -30.01
CA HIS A 107 9.63 17.24 -30.48
C HIS A 107 10.10 16.27 -29.38
N THR A 108 9.37 15.19 -29.09
CA THR A 108 10.01 14.02 -28.48
C THR A 108 9.13 12.78 -28.57
N ASP A 109 9.78 11.62 -28.58
CA ASP A 109 9.28 10.26 -28.46
C ASP A 109 8.49 10.00 -27.14
N LEU A 110 7.98 11.05 -26.48
CA LEU A 110 7.26 11.01 -25.22
C LEU A 110 5.77 10.73 -25.47
N THR A 111 5.34 9.56 -25.03
CA THR A 111 3.93 9.17 -25.01
C THR A 111 3.37 9.34 -23.60
N VAL A 112 2.20 9.98 -23.51
CA VAL A 112 1.47 10.18 -22.26
C VAL A 112 0.10 9.54 -22.40
N ARG A 113 -0.29 8.71 -21.43
CA ARG A 113 -1.59 8.04 -21.40
C ARG A 113 -2.22 8.15 -20.03
N LYS A 114 -3.51 8.47 -19.99
CA LYS A 114 -4.34 8.39 -18.79
C LYS A 114 -5.19 7.12 -18.86
N PHE A 115 -5.24 6.37 -17.77
CA PHE A 115 -6.12 5.22 -17.64
C PHE A 115 -6.54 5.05 -16.19
N PHE A 116 -7.67 4.40 -15.98
CA PHE A 116 -8.10 3.97 -14.65
C PHE A 116 -7.44 2.62 -14.35
N SER A 117 -6.99 2.41 -13.11
CA SER A 117 -6.43 1.13 -12.75
C SER A 117 -7.48 0.03 -12.92
N LYS A 118 -7.12 -1.05 -13.61
CA LYS A 118 -7.96 -2.26 -13.64
C LYS A 118 -7.82 -3.07 -12.35
N ASP A 119 -6.78 -2.81 -11.57
CA ASP A 119 -6.50 -3.49 -10.31
C ASP A 119 -7.49 -3.11 -9.21
N ARG A 120 -8.09 -4.13 -8.59
CA ARG A 120 -9.04 -3.98 -7.48
C ARG A 120 -8.37 -3.50 -6.17
N SER A 121 -7.06 -3.69 -6.02
CA SER A 121 -6.36 -3.65 -4.72
C SER A 121 -5.24 -2.60 -4.64
N ILE A 122 -5.49 -1.38 -5.12
CA ILE A 122 -4.59 -0.26 -4.80
C ILE A 122 -5.24 0.51 -3.66
N ILE A 123 -4.62 0.43 -2.49
CA ILE A 123 -5.01 1.19 -1.31
C ILE A 123 -3.98 2.27 -1.09
N SER A 124 -4.50 3.47 -0.86
CA SER A 124 -3.70 4.63 -0.57
C SER A 124 -2.90 4.48 0.73
N PRO A 125 -1.63 4.90 0.80
CA PRO A 125 -0.84 4.91 2.03
C PRO A 125 -1.52 5.63 3.19
N GLY A 126 -2.21 6.75 2.92
CA GLY A 126 -3.00 7.50 3.88
C GLY A 126 -4.20 6.70 4.40
N ASN A 127 -4.76 5.81 3.58
CA ASN A 127 -5.82 4.88 3.99
C ASN A 127 -5.31 3.69 4.82
N LEU A 128 -4.02 3.35 4.74
CA LEU A 128 -3.38 2.41 5.67
C LEU A 128 -3.03 3.08 7.01
N GLY A 129 -3.02 4.42 7.05
CA GLY A 129 -2.50 5.21 8.15
C GLY A 129 -1.01 4.93 8.38
N ARG A 130 -0.38 5.71 9.28
CA ARG A 130 0.92 5.28 9.80
C ARG A 130 0.66 4.02 10.63
N LEU A 131 1.18 2.86 10.20
CA LEU A 131 1.10 1.59 10.93
C LEU A 131 1.99 1.62 12.19
N ILE A 132 1.83 2.65 13.03
CA ILE A 132 2.56 2.85 14.27
C ILE A 132 2.11 1.77 15.25
N PRO A 133 3.03 1.20 16.05
CA PRO A 133 2.67 0.31 17.15
C PRO A 133 1.55 0.89 18.02
N LEU A 134 0.66 0.06 18.52
CA LEU A 134 -0.31 0.44 19.54
C LEU A 134 0.37 0.36 20.91
N THR A 135 0.25 1.43 21.69
CA THR A 135 0.79 1.53 23.06
C THR A 135 -0.26 1.21 24.12
N GLU A 136 -1.54 1.29 23.77
CA GLU A 136 -2.67 1.06 24.66
C GLU A 136 -3.84 0.40 23.92
N ALA A 137 -4.74 -0.23 24.68
CA ALA A 137 -5.95 -0.82 24.14
C ALA A 137 -6.96 0.27 23.78
N PRO A 138 -7.45 0.34 22.53
CA PRO A 138 -8.49 1.28 22.16
C PRO A 138 -9.82 0.92 22.82
N SER A 139 -10.65 1.91 23.11
CA SER A 139 -12.02 1.70 23.61
C SER A 139 -12.92 0.96 22.62
N LEU A 140 -12.65 1.11 21.32
CA LEU A 140 -13.32 0.43 20.23
C LEU A 140 -12.30 -0.16 19.25
N TRP A 141 -12.40 -1.47 19.02
CA TRP A 141 -11.58 -2.17 18.04
C TRP A 141 -12.08 -1.90 16.62
N THR A 142 -11.17 -1.48 15.75
CA THR A 142 -11.45 -1.18 14.34
C THR A 142 -10.43 -1.89 13.46
N LEU A 143 -10.73 -2.06 12.16
CA LEU A 143 -9.80 -2.70 11.22
C LEU A 143 -8.43 -2.00 11.16
N PRO A 144 -8.32 -0.66 11.18
CA PRO A 144 -7.02 0.02 11.30
C PRO A 144 -6.23 -0.39 12.55
N HIS A 145 -6.89 -0.56 13.70
CA HIS A 145 -6.22 -1.04 14.92
C HIS A 145 -5.69 -2.47 14.75
N LEU A 146 -6.48 -3.34 14.12
CA LEU A 146 -6.06 -4.70 13.78
C LEU A 146 -4.87 -4.70 12.81
N SER A 147 -4.91 -3.91 11.74
CA SER A 147 -3.80 -3.79 10.79
C SER A 147 -2.52 -3.32 11.46
N ARG A 148 -2.61 -2.38 12.42
CA ARG A 148 -1.46 -1.92 13.22
C ARG A 148 -0.87 -3.04 14.07
N LEU A 149 -1.69 -3.85 14.74
CA LEU A 149 -1.19 -4.98 15.54
C LEU A 149 -0.52 -6.04 14.68
N LEU A 150 -1.16 -6.44 13.58
CA LEU A 150 -0.63 -7.46 12.67
C LEU A 150 0.66 -7.01 12.01
N ALA A 151 0.73 -5.75 11.54
CA ALA A 151 1.91 -5.19 10.90
C ALA A 151 3.13 -5.09 11.84
N ASN A 152 2.88 -4.82 13.13
CA ASN A 152 3.93 -4.68 14.15
C ASN A 152 4.21 -5.98 14.92
N GLN A 153 3.55 -7.10 14.57
CA GLN A 153 3.62 -8.37 15.30
C GLN A 153 3.30 -8.22 16.79
N GLN A 154 2.39 -7.31 17.13
CA GLN A 154 1.96 -6.97 18.49
C GLN A 154 0.82 -7.88 18.94
N PHE A 155 1.03 -9.19 18.85
CA PHE A 155 0.05 -10.19 19.26
C PHE A 155 0.72 -11.45 19.79
N ARG A 156 0.03 -12.16 20.67
CA ARG A 156 0.45 -13.46 21.22
C ARG A 156 -0.63 -14.50 21.06
N GLY A 157 -0.19 -15.76 20.99
CA GLY A 157 -1.08 -16.92 21.01
C GLY A 157 -2.12 -16.90 19.91
N LEU A 158 -1.72 -16.62 18.67
CA LEU A 158 -2.61 -16.72 17.50
C LEU A 158 -3.11 -18.16 17.36
N ARG A 159 -4.43 -18.34 17.40
CA ARG A 159 -5.10 -19.65 17.33
C ARG A 159 -6.17 -19.62 16.25
N SER A 160 -6.37 -20.73 15.57
CA SER A 160 -7.48 -20.90 14.65
C SER A 160 -8.77 -21.14 15.43
N GLU A 161 -9.82 -20.40 15.08
CA GLU A 161 -11.18 -20.59 15.61
C GLU A 161 -12.05 -21.37 14.62
N GLN A 162 -11.47 -21.81 13.49
CA GLN A 162 -12.17 -22.63 12.53
C GLN A 162 -12.29 -24.06 13.05
N LEU A 163 -13.54 -24.47 13.31
CA LEU A 163 -13.86 -25.87 13.56
C LEU A 163 -13.57 -26.67 12.29
N ALA A 164 -12.71 -27.68 12.38
CA ALA A 164 -12.57 -28.66 11.31
C ALA A 164 -13.93 -29.34 11.13
N LEU A 165 -14.51 -29.26 9.93
CA LEU A 165 -15.74 -29.99 9.61
C LEU A 165 -15.50 -31.49 9.85
N PRO A 166 -16.42 -32.23 10.49
CA PRO A 166 -16.30 -33.67 10.64
C PRO A 166 -16.49 -34.31 9.25
N GLY A 167 -15.39 -34.79 8.67
CA GLY A 167 -15.38 -35.29 7.31
C GLY A 167 -14.24 -36.25 7.05
N ASN A 168 -14.18 -37.35 7.81
CA ASN A 168 -13.96 -38.71 7.32
C ASN A 168 -13.71 -39.65 8.50
N ASP A 169 -14.55 -40.67 8.59
CA ASP A 169 -14.32 -41.87 9.40
C ASP A 169 -13.03 -42.54 8.93
N GLN A 170 -11.91 -42.22 9.56
CA GLN A 170 -10.76 -43.13 9.69
C GLN A 170 -9.68 -42.55 10.60
N PHE A 171 -9.50 -43.26 11.72
CA PHE A 171 -8.31 -43.29 12.57
C PHE A 171 -7.99 -42.09 13.46
N MET A 172 -7.72 -42.43 14.71
CA MET A 172 -7.07 -41.60 15.72
C MET A 172 -5.86 -40.86 15.15
N VAL A 173 -6.03 -39.57 14.86
CA VAL A 173 -4.94 -38.65 14.60
C VAL A 173 -5.25 -37.41 15.44
N GLU A 174 -4.29 -37.03 16.28
CA GLU A 174 -4.28 -35.80 17.08
C GLU A 174 -4.98 -34.66 16.32
N TYR A 175 -5.90 -33.95 16.97
CA TYR A 175 -6.60 -32.78 16.43
C TYR A 175 -5.58 -31.72 15.93
N LYS A 176 -5.03 -31.89 14.74
CA LYS A 176 -4.33 -30.85 14.00
C LYS A 176 -5.40 -29.98 13.39
N GLY A 177 -5.95 -29.09 14.23
CA GLY A 177 -6.84 -28.03 13.78
C GLY A 177 -6.23 -27.29 12.59
N ILE A 178 -7.09 -26.71 11.75
CA ILE A 178 -6.66 -25.88 10.62
C ILE A 178 -5.63 -24.88 11.15
N PRO A 179 -4.41 -24.82 10.57
CA PRO A 179 -3.38 -23.92 11.07
C PRO A 179 -3.90 -22.49 11.03
N ALA A 180 -3.60 -21.71 12.06
CA ALA A 180 -3.97 -20.31 12.06
C ALA A 180 -3.30 -19.62 10.85
N PRO A 181 -4.03 -18.80 10.08
CA PRO A 181 -3.46 -18.08 8.95
C PRO A 181 -2.31 -17.18 9.42
N GLU A 182 -1.29 -17.00 8.59
CA GLU A 182 -0.18 -16.15 8.98
C GLU A 182 -0.64 -14.69 9.13
N ALA A 183 -0.04 -13.94 10.06
CA ALA A 183 -0.41 -12.54 10.29
C ALA A 183 -0.26 -11.68 9.03
N GLN A 184 0.69 -12.03 8.15
CA GLN A 184 0.87 -11.36 6.87
C GLN A 184 -0.28 -11.65 5.90
N GLU A 185 -0.80 -12.88 5.87
CA GLU A 185 -1.94 -13.28 5.04
C GLU A 185 -3.21 -12.58 5.51
N LEU A 186 -3.43 -12.54 6.83
CA LEU A 186 -4.52 -11.80 7.45
C LEU A 186 -4.46 -10.31 7.09
N LEU A 187 -3.28 -9.69 7.20
CA LEU A 187 -3.09 -8.29 6.86
C LEU A 187 -3.41 -8.03 5.39
N VAL A 188 -2.93 -8.88 4.48
CA VAL A 188 -3.23 -8.77 3.04
C VAL A 188 -4.72 -8.97 2.76
N GLY A 189 -5.38 -9.91 3.45
CA GLY A 189 -6.81 -10.15 3.34
C GLY A 189 -7.65 -8.95 3.76
N ILE A 190 -7.35 -8.38 4.94
CA ILE A 190 -8.01 -7.18 5.49
C ILE A 190 -7.82 -5.99 4.57
N ILE A 191 -6.61 -5.81 4.03
CA ILE A 191 -6.32 -4.75 3.07
C ILE A 191 -7.15 -4.98 1.81
N ASN A 192 -7.18 -6.18 1.24
CA ASN A 192 -7.83 -6.39 -0.05
C ASN A 192 -9.37 -6.28 -0.03
N GLN A 193 -10.04 -6.68 1.06
CA GLN A 193 -11.51 -6.79 1.12
C GLN A 193 -12.07 -6.35 2.48
N PRO A 194 -11.80 -5.13 2.97
CA PRO A 194 -12.06 -4.73 4.36
C PRO A 194 -13.53 -4.92 4.79
N GLU A 195 -14.49 -4.80 3.88
CA GLU A 195 -15.91 -5.02 4.13
C GLU A 195 -16.26 -6.44 4.60
N GLN A 196 -15.40 -7.42 4.32
CA GLN A 196 -15.61 -8.82 4.73
C GLN A 196 -14.96 -9.14 6.08
N TRP A 197 -14.18 -8.22 6.65
CA TRP A 197 -13.43 -8.43 7.88
C TRP A 197 -14.01 -7.64 9.03
N GLN A 198 -14.03 -8.24 10.20
CA GLN A 198 -14.42 -7.58 11.44
C GLN A 198 -13.51 -8.03 12.58
N VAL A 199 -13.28 -7.12 13.52
CA VAL A 199 -12.53 -7.39 14.76
C VAL A 199 -13.43 -7.08 15.95
N ARG A 200 -13.51 -8.02 16.89
CA ARG A 200 -14.34 -7.88 18.09
C ARG A 200 -13.63 -8.51 19.29
N PRO A 201 -13.94 -8.09 20.53
CA PRO A 201 -13.54 -8.83 21.72
C PRO A 201 -14.08 -10.27 21.68
N HIS A 202 -13.30 -11.22 22.16
CA HIS A 202 -13.71 -12.62 22.19
C HIS A 202 -14.83 -12.82 23.24
N PRO A 203 -15.94 -13.50 22.91
CA PRO A 203 -17.11 -13.59 23.80
C PRO A 203 -16.83 -14.37 25.08
N ASN A 204 -15.91 -15.34 25.04
CA ASN A 204 -15.58 -16.21 26.18
C ASN A 204 -14.25 -15.84 26.86
N ASP A 205 -13.52 -14.84 26.34
CA ASP A 205 -12.22 -14.45 26.88
C ASP A 205 -12.01 -12.94 26.72
N ALA A 206 -12.10 -12.22 27.84
CA ALA A 206 -11.99 -10.76 27.84
C ALA A 206 -10.60 -10.24 27.40
N GLY A 207 -9.56 -11.09 27.45
CA GLY A 207 -8.20 -10.74 27.04
C GLY A 207 -7.91 -10.95 25.55
N ARG A 208 -8.81 -11.60 24.81
CA ARG A 208 -8.59 -11.98 23.41
C ARG A 208 -9.44 -11.17 22.44
N LEU A 209 -8.90 -10.99 21.25
CA LEU A 209 -9.62 -10.48 20.09
C LEU A 209 -9.91 -11.63 19.14
N ILE A 210 -11.08 -11.58 18.50
CA ILE A 210 -11.47 -12.49 17.43
C ILE A 210 -11.53 -11.74 16.12
N ILE A 211 -10.93 -12.33 15.09
CA ILE A 211 -11.03 -11.89 13.71
C ILE A 211 -12.13 -12.72 13.05
N VAL A 212 -13.10 -12.03 12.48
CA VAL A 212 -14.24 -12.61 11.77
C VAL A 212 -14.09 -12.27 10.29
N HIS A 213 -14.25 -13.27 9.43
CA HIS A 213 -14.26 -13.11 7.98
C HIS A 213 -15.58 -13.65 7.43
N GLN A 214 -16.34 -12.83 6.70
CA GLN A 214 -17.67 -13.17 6.18
C GLN A 214 -18.61 -13.72 7.27
N ASP A 215 -18.67 -13.04 8.42
CA ASP A 215 -19.46 -13.42 9.60
C ASP A 215 -19.08 -14.76 10.27
N ALA A 216 -18.00 -15.41 9.82
CA ALA A 216 -17.44 -16.61 10.45
C ALA A 216 -16.16 -16.31 11.25
N PRO A 217 -16.00 -16.83 12.48
CA PRO A 217 -14.78 -16.68 13.26
C PRO A 217 -13.63 -17.42 12.58
N LEU A 218 -12.53 -16.70 12.31
CA LEU A 218 -11.36 -17.25 11.63
C LEU A 218 -10.26 -17.60 12.63
N CYS A 219 -9.85 -16.62 13.44
CA CYS A 219 -8.77 -16.79 14.41
C CYS A 219 -8.92 -15.82 15.58
N SER A 220 -8.25 -16.15 16.69
CA SER A 220 -8.17 -15.30 17.87
C SER A 220 -6.74 -15.10 18.33
N PHE A 221 -6.47 -13.97 18.97
CA PHE A 221 -5.15 -13.65 19.51
C PHE A 221 -5.27 -12.69 20.70
N GLU A 222 -4.19 -12.59 21.48
CA GLU A 222 -4.06 -11.65 22.58
C GLU A 222 -3.25 -10.43 22.09
N PRO A 223 -3.77 -9.20 22.18
CA PRO A 223 -3.02 -8.02 21.78
C PRO A 223 -1.84 -7.79 22.74
N ASP A 224 -0.65 -7.54 22.18
CA ASP A 224 0.56 -7.25 22.95
C ASP A 224 1.01 -5.82 22.67
N PHE A 225 0.78 -4.93 23.63
CA PHE A 225 1.13 -3.51 23.51
C PHE A 225 2.61 -3.22 23.78
N THR A 226 3.44 -4.24 23.99
CA THR A 226 4.88 -4.02 24.08
C THR A 226 5.38 -3.42 22.77
N PRO A 227 6.17 -2.34 22.81
CA PRO A 227 6.71 -1.74 21.61
C PRO A 227 7.63 -2.77 20.93
N PRO A 228 7.47 -3.01 19.61
CA PRO A 228 8.31 -3.97 18.91
C PRO A 228 9.76 -3.53 19.02
N THR A 229 10.66 -4.49 19.27
CA THR A 229 12.10 -4.23 19.31
C THR A 229 12.47 -3.48 18.02
N PRO A 230 13.08 -2.28 18.09
CA PRO A 230 13.40 -1.52 16.90
C PRO A 230 14.24 -2.41 16.00
N LYS A 231 13.71 -2.78 14.83
CA LYS A 231 14.49 -3.45 13.80
C LYS A 231 15.62 -2.48 13.49
N LEU A 232 16.83 -2.82 13.96
CA LEU A 232 18.06 -2.07 13.75
C LEU A 232 18.01 -1.47 12.36
N ALA A 233 17.95 -0.15 12.30
CA ALA A 233 17.89 0.60 11.06
C ALA A 233 19.08 0.16 10.20
N GLN A 234 18.83 -0.70 9.21
CA GLN A 234 19.77 -0.86 8.12
C GLN A 234 19.79 0.47 7.38
N ARG A 235 20.73 1.33 7.83
CA ARG A 235 21.17 2.61 7.25
C ARG A 235 20.14 3.24 6.32
N GLY A 236 19.14 3.89 6.90
CA GLY A 236 18.44 4.96 6.22
C GLY A 236 19.43 6.10 6.01
N THR A 237 19.74 6.42 4.76
CA THR A 237 20.40 7.67 4.38
C THR A 237 19.71 8.81 5.12
N ARG A 238 20.49 9.61 5.86
CA ARG A 238 20.02 10.77 6.61
C ARG A 238 19.34 11.73 5.64
N TRP A 239 18.02 11.77 5.67
CA TRP A 239 17.26 12.91 5.19
C TRP A 239 17.42 14.00 6.24
N THR A 240 18.29 14.97 5.97
CA THR A 240 18.31 16.22 6.73
C THR A 240 17.16 17.07 6.22
N SER A 241 16.09 17.14 7.00
CA SER A 241 15.10 18.20 6.90
C SER A 241 15.77 19.51 7.31
N SER A 242 16.26 20.27 6.33
CA SER A 242 16.56 21.68 6.54
C SER A 242 15.25 22.45 6.42
N ALA A 243 14.80 23.00 7.56
CA ALA A 243 13.89 24.14 7.61
C ALA A 243 14.56 25.39 7.01
#